data_AF-A0A0F9FDG2-F1
#
_entry.id   AF-A0A0F9FDG2-F1
#
_cell.length_a   1.000
_cell.length_b   1.000
_cell.length_c   1.000
_cell.angle_alpha   90.00
_cell.angle_beta   90.00
_cell.angle_gamma   90.00
#
_symmetry.space_group_name_H-M   'P 1'
#
loop_
_entity.id
_entity.type
_entity.pdbx_description
1 polymer ?
#
loop_
_entity_poly.entity_id
_entity_poly.type
_entity_poly.pdbx_seq_one_letter_code
_entity_poly.pdbx_strand_id
1 'polypeptide(L)'
;MGFYINPPQGTKEEWLLSNGIEVTLPTWARLANFVGVNPPDDGGVYVCLVDNGAFQAAGICYSEAEFDAFLAPDSGVQCSRTWYVVPRNKIVEVNPDVEEVLSL
;
A
#
# COMPACT_ATOMS: atom_id res chain seq x y z
N MET A 1 -13.63 -7.98 0.98
CA MET A 1 -13.43 -6.53 1.28
C MET A 1 -11.93 -6.33 1.42
N GLY A 2 -11.37 -5.29 0.80
CA GLY A 2 -9.93 -5.01 0.89
C GLY A 2 -9.56 -4.38 2.23
N PHE A 3 -8.26 -4.37 2.53
CA PHE A 3 -7.72 -3.69 3.71
C PHE A 3 -7.19 -2.32 3.32
N TYR A 4 -7.35 -1.33 4.21
CA TYR A 4 -6.94 0.04 3.97
C TYR A 4 -6.11 0.59 5.12
N ILE A 5 -5.16 1.46 4.80
CA ILE A 5 -4.45 2.26 5.81
C ILE A 5 -5.41 3.34 6.31
N ASN A 6 -5.65 3.34 7.62
CA ASN A 6 -6.47 4.34 8.29
C ASN A 6 -5.77 4.79 9.58
N PRO A 7 -4.82 5.75 9.51
CA PRO A 7 -4.03 6.12 10.67
C PRO A 7 -4.92 6.79 11.72
N PRO A 8 -4.63 6.60 13.02
CA PRO A 8 -5.43 7.19 14.10
C PRO A 8 -5.32 8.72 14.15
N GLN A 9 -4.28 9.29 13.53
CA GLN A 9 -4.00 10.72 13.47
C GLN A 9 -3.40 11.07 12.10
N GLY A 10 -3.65 12.29 11.63
CA GLY A 10 -3.14 12.79 10.35
C GLY A 10 -3.88 12.21 9.14
N THR A 11 -3.35 12.51 7.96
CA THR A 11 -3.86 12.02 6.68
C THR A 11 -3.18 10.70 6.28
N LYS A 12 -3.80 9.97 5.34
CA LYS A 12 -3.22 8.73 4.79
C LYS A 12 -1.91 9.02 4.06
N GLU A 13 -1.86 10.13 3.33
CA GLU A 13 -0.68 10.59 2.61
C GLU A 13 0.48 10.90 3.56
N GLU A 14 0.26 11.69 4.63
CA GLU A 14 1.29 11.98 5.63
C GLU A 14 1.82 10.71 6.30
N TRP A 15 0.94 9.75 6.60
CA TRP A 15 1.34 8.47 7.18
C TRP A 15 2.21 7.66 6.21
N LEU A 16 1.84 7.61 4.92
CA LEU A 16 2.58 6.89 3.89
C LEU A 16 3.95 7.53 3.60
N LEU A 17 4.03 8.85 3.58
CA LEU A 17 5.29 9.59 3.45
C LEU A 17 6.24 9.34 4.63
N SER A 18 5.68 9.13 5.83
CA SER A 18 6.47 8.91 7.04
C SER A 18 6.91 7.46 7.26
N ASN A 19 6.16 6.49 6.72
CA ASN A 19 6.38 5.05 7.00
C ASN A 19 6.72 4.22 5.76
N GLY A 20 6.62 4.79 4.56
CA GLY A 20 6.87 4.09 3.30
C GLY A 20 7.85 4.82 2.40
N ILE A 21 8.15 4.19 1.27
CA ILE A 21 8.90 4.79 0.17
C ILE A 21 7.99 4.85 -1.04
N GLU A 22 7.82 6.05 -1.60
CA GLU A 22 7.07 6.24 -2.84
C GLU A 22 7.78 5.54 -4.01
N VAL A 23 7.00 4.89 -4.88
CA VAL A 23 7.49 4.21 -6.07
C VAL A 23 6.73 4.69 -7.30
N THR A 24 7.46 4.95 -8.38
CA THR A 24 6.88 5.47 -9.62
C THR A 24 6.45 4.38 -10.60
N LEU A 25 7.10 3.21 -10.54
CA LEU A 25 6.86 2.07 -11.42
C LEU A 25 6.76 0.79 -10.59
N PRO A 26 5.64 0.60 -9.88
CA PRO A 26 5.43 -0.57 -9.05
C PRO A 26 5.33 -1.83 -9.93
N THR A 27 5.94 -2.92 -9.50
CA THR A 27 5.80 -4.23 -10.15
C THR A 27 5.87 -5.31 -9.07
N TRP A 28 4.97 -6.29 -9.10
CA TRP A 28 4.92 -7.33 -8.07
C TRP A 28 6.28 -8.04 -7.86
N ALA A 29 6.96 -8.40 -8.95
CA ALA A 29 8.27 -9.05 -8.91
C ALA A 29 9.40 -8.23 -8.25
N ARG A 30 9.26 -6.91 -8.14
CA ARG A 30 10.25 -6.04 -7.48
C ARG A 30 10.05 -5.94 -5.97
N LEU A 31 8.87 -6.30 -5.46
CA LEU A 31 8.57 -6.22 -4.02
C LEU A 31 9.52 -7.09 -3.20
N ALA A 32 9.81 -8.31 -3.67
CA ALA A 32 10.76 -9.22 -3.04
C ALA A 32 12.21 -8.71 -3.00
N ASN A 33 12.54 -7.73 -3.85
CA ASN A 33 13.87 -7.14 -4.00
C ASN A 33 13.90 -5.68 -3.55
N PHE A 34 12.91 -5.22 -2.79
CA PHE A 34 12.86 -3.83 -2.36
C PHE A 34 13.86 -3.58 -1.22
N VAL A 35 15.06 -3.09 -1.57
CA VAL A 35 16.19 -2.82 -0.66
C VAL A 35 16.23 -1.35 -0.16
N GLY A 36 15.28 -0.51 -0.61
CA GLY A 36 15.35 0.96 -0.44
C GLY A 36 15.17 1.46 1.01
N VAL A 37 14.45 0.69 1.82
CA VAL A 37 14.52 0.69 3.28
C VAL A 37 15.14 -0.65 3.60
N ASN A 38 16.02 -0.79 4.59
CA ASN A 38 16.29 -2.11 5.18
C ASN A 38 14.93 -2.78 5.36
N PRO A 39 14.55 -3.76 4.51
CA PRO A 39 13.29 -4.43 4.75
C PRO A 39 13.51 -5.02 6.14
N PRO A 40 12.66 -4.72 7.14
CA PRO A 40 12.70 -5.53 8.33
C PRO A 40 12.58 -6.99 7.85
N ASP A 41 13.09 -7.93 8.63
CA ASP A 41 13.21 -9.34 8.22
C ASP A 41 11.85 -9.97 7.76
N ASP A 42 10.74 -9.23 7.87
CA ASP A 42 9.36 -9.53 7.50
C ASP A 42 8.88 -8.97 6.13
N GLY A 43 9.71 -8.18 5.40
CA GLY A 43 9.44 -7.74 4.02
C GLY A 43 8.63 -6.44 3.85
N GLY A 44 8.42 -6.04 2.59
CA GLY A 44 7.66 -4.85 2.21
C GLY A 44 6.31 -5.20 1.56
N VAL A 45 5.33 -4.31 1.70
CA VAL A 45 3.98 -4.47 1.14
C VAL A 45 3.61 -3.23 0.33
N TYR A 46 2.99 -3.43 -0.83
CA TYR A 46 2.51 -2.32 -1.64
C TYR A 46 1.25 -1.69 -1.02
N VAL A 47 1.22 -0.36 -1.02
CA VAL A 47 0.02 0.43 -0.71
C VAL A 47 -0.25 1.41 -1.84
N CYS A 48 -1.48 1.40 -2.36
CA CYS A 48 -1.93 2.32 -3.40
C CYS A 48 -2.78 3.43 -2.79
N LEU A 49 -2.27 4.67 -2.81
CA LEU A 49 -3.02 5.86 -2.46
C LEU A 49 -3.78 6.34 -3.70
N VAL A 50 -5.10 6.16 -3.70
CA VAL A 50 -6.01 6.57 -4.76
C VAL A 50 -6.70 7.86 -4.35
N ASP A 51 -6.65 8.87 -5.22
CA ASP A 51 -7.44 10.09 -5.10
C ASP A 51 -8.80 9.92 -5.79
N ASN A 52 -9.87 9.82 -5.00
CA ASN A 52 -11.26 9.71 -5.47
C ASN A 52 -11.95 11.08 -5.54
N GLY A 53 -11.20 12.19 -5.49
CA GLY A 53 -11.69 13.56 -5.52
C GLY A 53 -12.17 14.04 -4.15
N ALA A 54 -13.29 13.50 -3.65
CA ALA A 54 -13.83 13.92 -2.36
C ALA A 54 -13.06 13.34 -1.15
N PHE A 55 -12.30 12.27 -1.38
CA PHE A 55 -11.50 11.59 -0.36
C PHE A 55 -10.37 10.77 -1.00
N GLN A 56 -9.36 10.46 -0.20
CA GLN A 56 -8.29 9.52 -0.55
C GLN A 56 -8.52 8.15 0.09
N ALA A 57 -8.18 7.08 -0.63
CA ALA A 57 -8.16 5.71 -0.13
C ALA A 57 -6.75 5.12 -0.27
N ALA A 58 -6.22 4.48 0.78
CA ALA A 58 -4.90 3.86 0.77
C ALA A 58 -5.06 2.34 0.87
N GLY A 59 -5.18 1.67 -0.27
CA GLY A 59 -5.44 0.23 -0.35
C GLY A 59 -4.18 -0.60 -0.15
N ILE A 60 -4.25 -1.61 0.73
CA ILE A 60 -3.14 -2.52 1.03
C ILE A 60 -3.18 -3.70 0.05
N CYS A 61 -2.13 -3.86 -0.74
CA CYS A 61 -2.01 -4.94 -1.70
C CYS A 61 -1.39 -6.18 -1.02
N TYR A 62 -2.21 -6.91 -0.26
CA TYR A 62 -1.78 -8.13 0.45
C TYR A 62 -1.62 -9.35 -0.47
N SER A 63 -1.93 -9.21 -1.77
CA SER A 63 -1.73 -10.24 -2.79
C SER A 63 -1.48 -9.62 -4.16
N GLU A 64 -0.94 -10.42 -5.10
CA GLU A 64 -0.77 -10.01 -6.49
C GLU A 64 -2.11 -9.65 -7.15
N ALA A 65 -3.19 -10.33 -6.77
CA ALA A 65 -4.53 -10.04 -7.29
C ALA A 65 -5.04 -8.65 -6.89
N GLU A 66 -4.80 -8.22 -5.63
CA GLU A 66 -5.13 -6.87 -5.19
C GLU A 66 -4.25 -5.83 -5.88
N PHE A 67 -2.96 -6.13 -6.00
CA PHE A 67 -2.01 -5.29 -6.73
C PHE A 67 -2.48 -5.04 -8.18
N ASP A 68 -2.85 -6.11 -8.89
CA ASP A 68 -3.35 -6.04 -10.26
C ASP A 68 -4.69 -5.29 -10.34
N ALA A 69 -5.56 -5.46 -9.36
CA ALA A 69 -6.83 -4.72 -9.28
C ALA A 69 -6.61 -3.20 -9.14
N PHE A 70 -5.63 -2.77 -8.34
CA PHE A 70 -5.27 -1.35 -8.22
C PHE A 70 -4.48 -0.80 -9.42
N LEU A 71 -3.78 -1.66 -10.16
CA LEU A 71 -3.13 -1.29 -11.42
C LEU A 71 -4.12 -1.14 -12.58
N ALA A 72 -5.23 -1.88 -12.55
CA ALA A 72 -6.21 -1.87 -13.63
C ALA A 72 -6.75 -0.44 -13.89
N PRO A 73 -7.08 -0.10 -15.15
CA PRO A 73 -7.70 1.17 -15.46
C PRO A 73 -9.10 1.26 -14.82
N ASP A 74 -9.47 2.45 -14.37
CA ASP A 74 -10.81 2.68 -13.82
C ASP A 74 -11.88 2.58 -14.91
N SER A 75 -13.12 2.25 -14.53
CA SER A 75 -14.27 2.29 -15.43
C SER A 75 -14.74 3.73 -15.66
N GLY A 76 -13.93 4.54 -16.32
CA GLY A 76 -14.24 5.94 -16.62
C GLY A 76 -13.03 6.86 -16.54
N VAL A 77 -13.17 7.95 -15.77
CA VAL A 77 -12.06 8.88 -15.53
C VAL A 77 -11.06 8.19 -14.62
N GLN A 78 -9.81 8.13 -15.08
CA GLN A 78 -8.72 7.53 -14.33
C GLN A 78 -8.44 8.36 -13.07
N CYS A 79 -8.61 7.74 -11.90
CA CYS A 79 -8.19 8.32 -10.63
C CYS A 79 -6.67 8.39 -10.56
N SER A 80 -6.16 9.45 -9.93
CA SER A 80 -4.73 9.57 -9.65
C SER A 80 -4.32 8.52 -8.61
N ARG A 81 -3.18 7.87 -8.82
CA ARG A 81 -2.66 6.82 -7.93
C ARG A 81 -1.20 7.09 -7.62
N THR A 82 -0.88 7.10 -6.34
CA THR A 82 0.49 7.14 -5.83
C THR A 82 0.78 5.84 -5.12
N TRP A 83 1.93 5.23 -5.39
CA TRP A 83 2.27 3.92 -4.87
C TRP A 83 3.38 4.03 -3.84
N TYR A 84 3.27 3.24 -2.78
CA TYR A 84 4.25 3.16 -1.71
C TYR A 84 4.62 1.71 -1.44
N VAL A 85 5.86 1.47 -1.04
CA VAL A 85 6.24 0.25 -0.34
C VAL A 85 6.38 0.59 1.14
N VAL A 86 5.65 -0.14 1.97
CA VAL A 86 5.62 0.07 3.43
C VAL A 86 6.11 -1.21 4.12
N PRO A 87 6.96 -1.12 5.16
CA PRO A 87 7.32 -2.27 5.99
C PRO A 87 6.08 -2.98 6.55
N ARG A 88 6.09 -4.31 6.52
CA ARG A 88 4.95 -5.12 6.96
C ARG A 88 4.55 -4.81 8.41
N ASN A 89 5.50 -4.76 9.34
CA ASN A 89 5.23 -4.40 10.74
C ASN A 89 4.46 -3.08 10.92
N LYS A 90 4.74 -2.06 10.10
CA LYS A 90 4.04 -0.77 10.14
C LYS A 90 2.60 -0.87 9.66
N ILE A 91 2.34 -1.73 8.70
CA ILE A 91 0.97 -2.01 8.27
C ILE A 91 0.19 -2.71 9.39
N VAL A 92 0.77 -3.72 10.04
CA VAL A 92 0.12 -4.43 11.15
C VAL A 92 -0.12 -3.51 12.35
N GLU A 93 0.81 -2.60 12.65
CA GLU A 93 0.66 -1.61 13.72
C GLU A 93 -0.58 -0.72 13.54
N VAL A 94 -0.88 -0.30 12.31
CA VAL A 94 -2.03 0.58 12.01
C VAL A 94 -3.30 -0.18 11.66
N ASN A 95 -3.19 -1.43 11.20
CA ASN A 95 -4.30 -2.27 10.82
C ASN A 95 -4.02 -3.74 11.21
N PRO A 96 -4.23 -4.13 12.48
CA PRO A 96 -3.86 -5.47 12.96
C PRO A 96 -4.56 -6.62 12.23
N ASP A 97 -5.79 -6.42 11.76
CA ASP A 97 -6.60 -7.46 11.10
C ASP A 97 -5.96 -7.97 9.79
N VAL A 98 -5.05 -7.19 9.19
CA VAL A 98 -4.35 -7.58 7.96
C VAL A 98 -3.23 -8.60 8.19
N GLU A 99 -2.83 -8.83 9.45
CA GLU A 99 -1.75 -9.77 9.78
C GLU A 99 -2.08 -11.20 9.32
N GLU A 100 -3.35 -11.61 9.42
CA GLU A 100 -3.81 -12.93 9.01
C GLU A 100 -3.60 -13.20 7.52
N VAL A 101 -3.77 -12.17 6.67
CA VAL A 101 -3.64 -12.30 5.21
C VAL A 101 -2.23 -12.05 4.69
N LEU A 102 -1.38 -11.35 5.45
CA LEU A 102 0.03 -11.16 5.10
C LEU A 102 0.91 -12.35 5.51
N SER A 103 0.40 -13.27 6.33
CA SER A 103 1.14 -14.43 6.85
C SER A 103 1.14 -15.65 5.92
N LEU A 104 0.50 -15.56 4.76
CA LEU A 104 0.35 -16.61 3.76
C LEU A 104 1.33 -16.43 2.61
#